data_AF-A0A1B7W8S2-F1
#
_entry.id   AF-A0A1B7W8S2-F1
#
_cell.length_a   1.000
_cell.length_b   1.000
_cell.length_c   1.000
_cell.angle_alpha   90.00
_cell.angle_beta   90.00
_cell.angle_gamma   90.00
#
_symmetry.space_group_name_H-M   'P 1'
#
loop_
_entity.id
_entity.type
_entity.pdbx_description
1 polymer ?
#
loop_
_entity_poly.entity_id
_entity_poly.type
_entity_poly.pdbx_seq_one_letter_code
_entity_poly.pdbx_strand_id
1 'polypeptide(L)'
;MITLIKRILIASVVYLTYALFGHAIANADINVNVDSSEIEQVTSVSQFKDVEPTDWAFQALQSLVERYACIAGYPNGTFRGNRALTRYEFAAGLNACLDRVNELIATSTSNAVTKEDFSKLQKLGEEFAAELATLRGKVDTLEAKTTELEANQFSTTTKLFGQAIFGIQGRSENSADLSPKDGIKETIDNGTKINVISNVQLTLLTQFKNRSFLVTGLQAGNGGTASFNAPRITNDTRLAYEGNTDNSLVLTDLNYRFLVGDKVAVIVGPAGVNPINTFRGANRIESAGKGPISAFAQRNPILAIGNGTGGLGFDWQMNKRISLQAVYTASKPADSSQNAGLFNGGNATGVQLNFAPTNNIDLALNYINSYSTTGFLGTGVGDDLLAYTPTSTSPLTTDAFGATASWQVNPKLTIGGWGGFTTSRIPGQSGSVKTNNWMAFLNFPDL
;
A
#
# COMPACT_ATOMS: atom_id res chain seq x y z
N MET A 1 -13.87 2.49 -34.14
CA MET A 1 -14.53 3.82 -34.27
C MET A 1 -14.40 4.67 -33.00
N ILE A 2 -14.59 4.11 -31.79
CA ILE A 2 -14.44 4.84 -30.51
C ILE A 2 -12.99 5.27 -30.20
N THR A 3 -11.99 4.51 -30.65
CA THR A 3 -10.57 4.84 -30.47
C THR A 3 -10.10 6.01 -31.33
N LEU A 4 -10.76 6.26 -32.47
CA LEU A 4 -10.47 7.38 -33.37
C LEU A 4 -11.06 8.69 -32.82
N ILE A 5 -12.26 8.62 -32.21
CA ILE A 5 -12.92 9.75 -31.54
C ILE A 5 -12.11 10.20 -30.30
N LYS A 6 -11.54 9.26 -29.53
CA LYS A 6 -10.63 9.59 -28.41
C LYS A 6 -9.35 10.33 -28.86
N ARG A 7 -8.79 9.98 -30.02
CA ARG A 7 -7.57 10.64 -30.54
C ARG A 7 -7.87 12.04 -31.09
N ILE A 8 -9.04 12.25 -31.70
CA ILE A 8 -9.47 13.57 -32.22
C ILE A 8 -9.81 14.55 -31.08
N LEU A 9 -10.41 14.06 -29.98
CA LEU A 9 -10.71 14.90 -28.80
C LEU A 9 -9.44 15.34 -28.04
N ILE A 10 -8.39 14.52 -28.02
CA ILE A 10 -7.12 14.89 -27.36
C ILE A 10 -6.33 15.89 -28.22
N ALA A 11 -6.34 15.75 -29.55
CA ALA A 11 -5.68 16.69 -30.46
C ALA A 11 -6.34 18.08 -30.49
N SER A 12 -7.66 18.16 -30.31
CA SER A 12 -8.40 19.43 -30.29
C SER A 12 -8.21 20.22 -28.98
N VAL A 13 -7.99 19.54 -27.85
CA VAL A 13 -7.66 20.21 -26.57
C VAL A 13 -6.24 20.80 -26.57
N VAL A 14 -5.30 20.18 -27.29
CA VAL A 14 -3.92 20.68 -27.42
C VAL A 14 -3.82 21.90 -28.36
N TYR A 15 -4.69 21.97 -29.38
CA TYR A 15 -4.76 23.16 -30.25
C TYR A 15 -5.47 24.35 -29.58
N LEU A 16 -6.44 24.09 -28.70
CA LEU A 16 -7.17 25.15 -28.00
C LEU A 16 -6.34 25.83 -26.89
N THR A 17 -5.35 25.14 -26.32
CA THR A 17 -4.44 25.71 -25.32
C THR A 17 -3.31 26.55 -25.93
N TYR A 18 -2.91 26.26 -27.17
CA TYR A 18 -1.94 27.10 -27.91
C TYR A 18 -2.53 28.41 -28.44
N ALA A 19 -3.85 28.46 -28.67
CA ALA A 19 -4.55 29.66 -29.17
C ALA A 19 -4.87 30.72 -28.08
N LEU A 20 -4.77 30.36 -26.79
CA LEU A 20 -5.14 31.24 -25.66
C LEU A 20 -3.97 31.98 -25.00
N PHE A 21 -2.73 31.78 -25.47
CA PHE A 21 -1.53 32.42 -24.90
C PHE A 21 -0.69 33.24 -25.90
N GLY A 22 -1.20 33.50 -27.10
CA GLY A 22 -0.62 34.49 -28.00
C GLY A 22 -1.37 35.82 -27.86
N HIS A 23 -0.71 36.86 -27.32
CA HIS A 23 -0.82 38.30 -27.62
C HIS A 23 -0.41 39.16 -26.41
N ALA A 24 0.87 39.53 -26.35
CA ALA A 24 1.34 40.79 -25.77
C ALA A 24 2.79 41.02 -26.22
N ILE A 25 2.99 41.60 -27.39
CA ILE A 25 4.25 42.28 -27.74
C ILE A 25 4.03 43.75 -27.38
N ALA A 26 4.67 44.19 -26.30
CA ALA A 26 4.86 45.60 -26.02
C ALA A 26 6.30 45.96 -26.38
N ASN A 27 6.44 46.91 -27.30
CA ASN A 27 7.71 47.52 -27.67
C ASN A 27 8.40 48.11 -26.43
N ALA A 28 9.63 47.67 -26.19
CA ALA A 28 10.60 48.40 -25.40
C ALA A 28 11.86 48.51 -26.24
N ASP A 29 12.15 49.72 -26.70
CA ASP A 29 13.41 50.09 -27.35
C ASP A 29 14.55 49.84 -26.36
N ILE A 30 15.39 48.83 -26.65
CA ILE A 30 16.72 48.74 -26.07
C ILE A 30 17.72 48.99 -27.19
N ASN A 31 18.19 50.23 -27.20
CA ASN A 31 19.27 50.73 -28.02
C ASN A 31 20.58 50.12 -27.47
N VAL A 32 21.06 49.02 -28.06
CA VAL A 32 22.39 48.47 -27.76
C VAL A 32 23.31 48.80 -28.92
N ASN A 33 24.22 49.72 -28.63
CA ASN A 33 25.39 50.11 -29.39
C ASN A 33 26.16 48.84 -29.81
N VAL A 34 26.32 48.62 -31.13
CA VAL A 34 27.18 47.55 -31.64
C VAL A 34 28.62 48.01 -31.45
N ASP A 35 29.20 47.65 -30.29
CA ASP A 35 30.64 47.71 -30.10
C ASP A 35 31.26 46.49 -30.78
N SER A 36 32.06 46.79 -31.79
CA SER A 36 32.82 45.82 -32.57
C SER A 36 34.03 45.34 -31.76
N SER A 37 33.84 44.39 -30.85
CA SER A 37 34.93 43.58 -30.30
C SER A 37 34.38 42.40 -29.49
N GLU A 38 34.52 41.18 -30.03
CA GLU A 38 35.12 40.03 -29.36
C GLU A 38 34.85 38.76 -30.19
N ILE A 39 35.86 38.35 -30.93
CA ILE A 39 36.03 36.97 -31.40
C ILE A 39 36.07 36.11 -30.14
N GLU A 40 35.14 35.15 -30.00
CA GLU A 40 35.12 34.18 -28.91
C GLU A 40 36.50 33.55 -28.76
N GLN A 41 37.18 33.93 -27.69
CA GLN A 41 38.53 33.49 -27.38
C GLN A 41 38.44 32.02 -26.94
N VAL A 42 39.04 31.13 -27.73
CA VAL A 42 39.15 29.71 -27.38
C VAL A 42 39.86 29.60 -26.03
N THR A 43 39.14 29.14 -25.01
CA THR A 43 39.71 28.91 -23.68
C THR A 43 40.76 27.81 -23.79
N SER A 44 42.05 28.14 -23.57
CA SER A 44 43.11 27.11 -23.50
C SER A 44 42.81 26.12 -22.37
N VAL A 45 43.19 24.86 -22.53
CA VAL A 45 42.96 23.80 -21.51
C VAL A 45 43.56 24.12 -20.15
N SER A 46 44.56 25.01 -20.13
CA SER A 46 45.12 25.61 -18.91
C SER A 46 44.10 26.41 -18.07
N GLN A 47 42.90 26.67 -18.57
CA GLN A 47 41.85 27.44 -17.89
C GLN A 47 40.79 26.57 -17.19
N PHE A 48 40.80 25.24 -17.40
CA PHE A 48 39.91 24.35 -16.64
C PHE A 48 40.41 24.19 -15.21
N LYS A 49 39.55 24.52 -14.23
CA LYS A 49 39.91 24.47 -12.80
C LYS A 49 40.10 23.05 -12.25
N ASP A 50 39.68 22.04 -13.01
CA ASP A 50 39.59 20.63 -12.59
C ASP A 50 40.37 19.68 -13.49
N VAL A 51 41.33 20.20 -14.26
CA VAL A 51 42.24 19.39 -15.09
C VAL A 51 43.67 19.87 -14.84
N GLU A 52 44.50 19.02 -14.25
CA GLU A 52 45.90 19.31 -13.96
C GLU A 52 46.81 18.92 -15.15
N PRO A 53 47.94 19.60 -15.37
CA PRO A 53 48.91 19.23 -16.41
C PRO A 53 49.45 17.80 -16.30
N THR A 54 49.35 17.18 -15.11
CA THR A 54 49.73 15.80 -14.83
C THR A 54 48.62 14.78 -15.11
N ASP A 55 47.40 15.21 -15.39
CA ASP A 55 46.29 14.31 -15.68
C ASP A 55 46.46 13.63 -17.03
N TRP A 56 46.18 12.33 -17.08
CA TRP A 56 46.23 11.54 -18.31
C TRP A 56 45.35 12.12 -19.45
N ALA A 57 44.26 12.80 -19.07
CA ALA A 57 43.32 13.42 -20.00
C ALA A 57 43.77 14.81 -20.51
N PHE A 58 44.77 15.43 -19.88
CA PHE A 58 45.21 16.79 -20.19
C PHE A 58 45.65 16.92 -21.66
N GLN A 59 46.49 16.00 -22.15
CA GLN A 59 46.96 16.02 -23.55
C GLN A 59 45.82 15.79 -24.56
N ALA A 60 44.85 14.94 -24.23
CA ALA A 60 43.71 14.66 -25.09
C ALA A 60 42.77 15.87 -25.17
N LEU A 61 42.50 16.50 -24.02
CA LEU A 61 41.71 17.72 -23.95
C LEU A 61 42.43 18.87 -24.64
N GLN A 62 43.74 18.99 -24.47
CA GLN A 62 44.56 20.03 -25.12
C GLN A 62 44.40 19.97 -26.64
N SER A 63 44.47 18.77 -27.22
CA SER A 63 44.23 18.59 -28.65
C SER A 63 42.80 18.96 -29.05
N LEU A 64 41.78 18.53 -28.30
CA LEU A 64 40.38 18.78 -28.66
C LEU A 64 39.97 20.26 -28.56
N VAL A 65 40.52 20.98 -27.59
CA VAL A 65 40.19 22.38 -27.34
C VAL A 65 41.08 23.32 -28.15
N GLU A 66 42.40 23.10 -28.20
CA GLU A 66 43.33 24.04 -28.85
C GLU A 66 43.46 23.78 -30.36
N ARG A 67 43.35 22.52 -30.81
CA ARG A 67 43.50 22.16 -32.24
C ARG A 67 42.18 22.08 -32.99
N TYR A 68 41.13 21.58 -32.34
CA TYR A 68 39.82 21.37 -32.98
C TYR A 68 38.73 22.32 -32.47
N ALA A 69 38.98 23.07 -31.38
CA ALA A 69 38.03 24.02 -30.78
C ALA A 69 36.61 23.44 -30.59
N CYS A 70 36.51 22.14 -30.29
CA CYS A 70 35.26 21.39 -30.44
C CYS A 70 34.59 21.04 -29.09
N ILE A 71 35.26 21.37 -27.98
CA ILE A 71 34.79 21.20 -26.60
C ILE A 71 35.06 22.49 -25.84
N ALA A 72 34.02 23.12 -25.27
CA ALA A 72 34.14 24.40 -24.55
C ALA A 72 34.14 24.25 -23.01
N GLY A 73 34.09 23.02 -22.48
CA GLY A 73 33.84 22.79 -21.06
C GLY A 73 32.48 23.36 -20.61
N TYR A 74 32.27 23.45 -19.30
CA TYR A 74 31.06 24.04 -18.73
C TYR A 74 31.26 25.55 -18.47
N PRO A 75 30.19 26.38 -18.46
CA PRO A 75 30.29 27.84 -18.27
C PRO A 75 31.01 28.30 -16.99
N ASN A 76 31.14 27.40 -16.01
CA ASN A 76 31.88 27.63 -14.76
C ASN A 76 33.39 27.38 -14.87
N GLY A 77 33.92 27.11 -16.08
CA GLY A 77 35.34 26.88 -16.33
C GLY A 77 35.84 25.52 -15.83
N THR A 78 34.98 24.49 -15.87
CA THR A 78 35.33 23.10 -15.48
C THR A 78 35.00 22.11 -16.59
N PHE A 79 35.70 20.98 -16.68
CA PHE A 79 35.39 19.88 -17.60
C PHE A 79 34.49 18.80 -16.98
N ARG A 80 34.48 18.68 -15.64
CA ARG A 80 33.72 17.71 -14.83
C ARG A 80 34.00 16.25 -15.21
N GLY A 81 35.27 15.90 -15.41
CA GLY A 81 35.68 14.53 -15.78
C GLY A 81 35.45 13.47 -14.68
N ASN A 82 35.19 13.89 -13.44
CA ASN A 82 35.00 13.01 -12.28
C ASN A 82 33.54 12.56 -12.05
N ARG A 83 32.60 12.94 -12.92
CA ARG A 83 31.19 12.52 -12.82
C ARG A 83 30.76 11.72 -14.04
N ALA A 84 29.79 10.82 -13.82
CA ALA A 84 29.08 10.21 -14.92
C ALA A 84 28.29 11.28 -15.69
N LEU A 85 28.36 11.20 -17.00
CA LEU A 85 27.72 12.13 -17.93
C LEU A 85 26.39 11.54 -18.43
N THR A 86 25.37 12.36 -18.69
CA THR A 86 24.08 11.86 -19.20
C THR A 86 24.12 11.63 -20.71
N ARG A 87 23.30 10.69 -21.23
CA ARG A 87 23.26 10.39 -22.68
C ARG A 87 23.07 11.64 -23.56
N TYR A 88 22.28 12.60 -23.09
CA TYR A 88 22.04 13.87 -23.79
C TYR A 88 23.26 14.80 -23.79
N GLU A 89 24.00 14.86 -22.68
CA GLU A 89 25.24 15.65 -22.59
C GLU A 89 26.34 15.08 -23.50
N PHE A 90 26.44 13.75 -23.63
CA PHE A 90 27.38 13.12 -24.58
C PHE A 90 27.03 13.47 -26.02
N ALA A 91 25.76 13.29 -26.38
CA ALA A 91 25.29 13.48 -27.75
C ALA A 91 25.43 14.95 -28.19
N ALA A 92 25.13 15.90 -27.29
CA ALA A 92 25.31 17.32 -27.57
C ALA A 92 26.79 17.69 -27.78
N GLY A 93 27.69 17.18 -26.93
CA GLY A 93 29.13 17.42 -27.07
C GLY A 93 29.72 16.79 -28.34
N LEU A 94 29.30 15.57 -28.67
CA LEU A 94 29.75 14.88 -29.89
C LEU A 94 29.24 15.58 -31.15
N ASN A 95 27.98 16.01 -31.17
CA ASN A 95 27.40 16.71 -32.32
C ASN A 95 28.08 18.07 -32.55
N ALA A 96 28.28 18.85 -31.48
CA ALA A 96 29.03 20.12 -31.57
C ALA A 96 30.45 19.90 -32.10
N CYS A 97 31.12 18.82 -31.67
CA CYS A 97 32.45 18.53 -32.17
C CYS A 97 32.47 18.12 -33.65
N LEU A 98 31.50 17.31 -34.08
CA LEU A 98 31.34 16.92 -35.48
C LEU A 98 31.02 18.12 -36.38
N ASP A 99 30.17 19.03 -35.93
CA ASP A 99 29.84 20.26 -36.65
C ASP A 99 31.10 21.13 -36.85
N ARG A 100 31.91 21.29 -35.80
CA ARG A 100 33.16 22.06 -35.87
C ARG A 100 34.22 21.41 -36.75
N VAL A 101 34.34 20.08 -36.72
CA VAL A 101 35.26 19.35 -37.60
C VAL A 101 34.83 19.49 -39.06
N ASN A 102 33.53 19.39 -39.35
CA ASN A 102 33.00 19.60 -40.70
C ASN A 102 33.24 21.04 -41.19
N GLU A 103 33.11 22.03 -40.30
CA GLU A 103 33.42 23.42 -40.59
C GLU A 103 34.91 23.63 -40.88
N LEU A 104 35.81 23.10 -40.04
CA LEU A 104 37.26 23.18 -40.24
C LEU A 104 37.73 22.49 -41.54
N ILE A 105 37.08 21.38 -41.92
CA ILE A 105 37.30 20.70 -43.21
C ILE A 105 36.82 21.58 -44.37
N ALA A 106 35.70 22.29 -44.22
CA ALA A 106 35.17 23.19 -45.24
C ALA A 106 36.00 24.47 -45.40
N THR A 107 36.66 24.95 -44.33
CA THR A 107 37.37 26.25 -44.32
C THR A 107 38.90 26.17 -44.45
N SER A 108 39.52 24.98 -44.35
CA SER A 108 40.99 24.87 -44.37
C SER A 108 41.56 24.66 -45.78
N THR A 109 42.01 25.75 -46.41
CA THR A 109 42.74 25.75 -47.70
C THR A 109 44.23 26.00 -47.55
N SER A 110 44.88 25.54 -46.47
CA SER A 110 46.35 25.58 -46.38
C SER A 110 46.93 24.57 -45.39
N ASN A 111 47.36 23.43 -45.96
CA ASN A 111 48.39 22.48 -45.51
C ASN A 111 48.28 21.78 -44.14
N ALA A 112 48.05 20.46 -44.28
CA ALA A 112 48.53 19.35 -43.45
C ALA A 112 47.58 18.78 -42.38
N VAL A 113 46.35 18.45 -42.79
CA VAL A 113 45.92 17.05 -42.60
C VAL A 113 46.72 16.25 -43.63
N THR A 114 47.86 15.70 -43.24
CA THR A 114 48.67 14.89 -44.17
C THR A 114 47.86 13.66 -44.60
N LYS A 115 48.09 13.19 -45.84
CA LYS A 115 47.52 11.91 -46.30
C LYS A 115 47.80 10.77 -45.31
N GLU A 116 48.92 10.83 -44.57
CA GLU A 116 49.21 9.90 -43.49
C GLU A 116 48.20 9.95 -42.33
N ASP A 117 47.76 11.14 -41.88
CA ASP A 117 46.81 11.24 -40.77
C ASP A 117 45.39 10.82 -41.19
N PHE A 118 45.00 11.08 -42.44
CA PHE A 118 43.77 10.52 -43.02
C PHE A 118 43.85 8.99 -43.10
N SER A 119 44.99 8.44 -43.52
CA SER A 119 45.20 6.99 -43.56
C SER A 119 45.20 6.37 -42.16
N LYS A 120 45.78 7.04 -41.14
CA LYS A 120 45.72 6.57 -39.75
C LYS A 120 44.31 6.60 -39.19
N LEU A 121 43.53 7.68 -39.43
CA LEU A 121 42.14 7.76 -38.99
C LEU A 121 41.25 6.75 -39.73
N GLN A 122 41.50 6.51 -41.01
CA GLN A 122 40.83 5.46 -41.77
C GLN A 122 41.16 4.09 -41.19
N LYS A 123 42.43 3.82 -40.88
CA LYS A 123 42.88 2.55 -40.29
C LYS A 123 42.34 2.35 -38.87
N LEU A 124 42.31 3.40 -38.06
CA LEU A 124 41.68 3.40 -36.73
C LEU A 124 40.17 3.19 -36.84
N GLY A 125 39.52 3.84 -37.81
CA GLY A 125 38.10 3.63 -38.12
C GLY A 125 37.79 2.20 -38.56
N GLU A 126 38.68 1.58 -39.34
CA GLU A 126 38.58 0.18 -39.77
C GLU A 126 38.86 -0.80 -38.62
N GLU A 127 39.87 -0.53 -37.77
CA GLU A 127 40.24 -1.35 -36.62
C GLU A 127 39.18 -1.30 -35.51
N PHE A 128 38.56 -0.13 -35.26
CA PHE A 128 37.48 0.02 -34.27
C PHE A 128 36.08 -0.23 -34.84
N ALA A 129 35.90 -0.38 -36.16
CA ALA A 129 34.57 -0.64 -36.74
C ALA A 129 33.92 -1.90 -36.15
N ALA A 130 34.69 -2.97 -36.00
CA ALA A 130 34.21 -4.22 -35.41
C ALA A 130 33.87 -4.07 -33.92
N GLU A 131 34.67 -3.31 -33.18
CA GLU A 131 34.42 -3.03 -31.76
C GLU A 131 33.21 -2.13 -31.54
N LEU A 132 33.03 -1.10 -32.36
CA LEU A 132 31.87 -0.20 -32.35
C LEU A 132 30.59 -0.94 -32.75
N ALA A 133 30.66 -1.83 -33.74
CA ALA A 133 29.54 -2.70 -34.10
C ALA A 133 29.17 -3.62 -32.93
N THR A 134 30.16 -4.17 -32.23
CA THR A 134 29.95 -4.98 -31.02
C THR A 134 29.34 -4.15 -29.89
N LEU A 135 29.81 -2.93 -29.67
CA LEU A 135 29.28 -2.03 -28.64
C LEU A 135 27.84 -1.62 -28.94
N ARG A 136 27.53 -1.28 -30.20
CA ARG A 136 26.17 -1.01 -30.67
C ARG A 136 25.26 -2.22 -30.44
N GLY A 137 25.69 -3.42 -30.83
CA GLY A 137 24.94 -4.64 -30.56
C GLY A 137 24.71 -4.92 -29.07
N LYS A 138 25.69 -4.60 -28.21
CA LYS A 138 25.53 -4.67 -26.75
C LYS A 138 24.52 -3.63 -26.23
N VAL A 139 24.55 -2.41 -26.75
CA VAL A 139 23.60 -1.34 -26.40
C VAL A 139 22.18 -1.71 -26.83
N ASP A 140 21.99 -2.19 -28.06
CA ASP A 140 20.69 -2.62 -28.59
C ASP A 140 20.13 -3.80 -27.76
N THR A 141 21.00 -4.75 -27.39
CA THR A 141 20.62 -5.88 -26.51
C THR A 141 20.24 -5.40 -25.10
N LEU A 142 20.98 -4.44 -24.55
CA LEU A 142 20.67 -3.87 -23.24
C LEU A 142 19.35 -3.11 -23.27
N GLU A 143 19.09 -2.33 -24.32
CA GLU A 143 17.86 -1.57 -24.52
C GLU A 143 16.65 -2.49 -24.71
N ALA A 144 16.80 -3.57 -25.48
CA ALA A 144 15.79 -4.62 -25.59
C ALA A 144 15.51 -5.28 -24.23
N LYS A 145 16.54 -5.65 -23.47
CA LYS A 145 16.39 -6.21 -22.11
C LYS A 145 15.73 -5.22 -21.14
N THR A 146 16.09 -3.94 -21.21
CA THR A 146 15.46 -2.90 -20.38
C THR A 146 13.99 -2.74 -20.73
N THR A 147 13.65 -2.69 -22.03
CA THR A 147 12.26 -2.59 -22.50
C THR A 147 11.44 -3.81 -22.08
N GLU A 148 12.01 -5.01 -22.19
CA GLU A 148 11.37 -6.26 -21.76
C GLU A 148 11.17 -6.30 -20.23
N LEU A 149 12.15 -5.85 -19.46
CA LEU A 149 12.05 -5.75 -17.99
C LEU A 149 11.03 -4.69 -17.56
N GLU A 150 10.94 -3.57 -18.26
CA GLU A 150 9.93 -2.53 -18.02
C GLU A 150 8.52 -3.02 -18.37
N ALA A 151 8.37 -3.77 -19.46
CA ALA A 151 7.09 -4.33 -19.88
C ALA A 151 6.58 -5.47 -18.98
N ASN A 152 7.49 -6.25 -18.40
CA ASN A 152 7.17 -7.42 -17.57
C ASN A 152 7.41 -7.21 -16.07
N GLN A 153 7.60 -5.97 -15.61
CA GLN A 153 7.72 -5.70 -14.18
C GLN A 153 6.36 -5.94 -13.49
N PHE A 154 6.33 -6.85 -12.52
CA PHE A 154 5.29 -6.87 -11.50
C PHE A 154 5.14 -5.45 -10.93
N SER A 155 3.91 -4.97 -10.79
CA SER A 155 3.59 -3.62 -10.32
C SER A 155 4.47 -3.23 -9.13
N THR A 156 5.41 -2.28 -9.32
CA THR A 156 6.35 -1.81 -8.27
C THR A 156 5.63 -1.21 -7.06
N THR A 157 4.33 -0.94 -7.21
CA THR A 157 3.43 -0.41 -6.20
C THR A 157 2.66 -1.48 -5.42
N THR A 158 2.51 -2.72 -5.93
CA THR A 158 1.67 -3.74 -5.30
C THR A 158 2.52 -4.83 -4.66
N LYS A 159 2.37 -5.00 -3.34
CA LYS A 159 2.98 -6.09 -2.59
C LYS A 159 1.92 -7.13 -2.21
N LEU A 160 2.20 -8.40 -2.48
CA LEU A 160 1.38 -9.52 -2.05
C LEU A 160 1.90 -10.06 -0.71
N PHE A 161 1.02 -10.18 0.27
CA PHE A 161 1.23 -10.88 1.53
C PHE A 161 0.20 -12.00 1.64
N GLY A 162 0.47 -13.03 2.41
CA GLY A 162 -0.53 -14.06 2.65
C GLY A 162 -0.14 -15.04 3.73
N GLN A 163 -1.12 -15.80 4.18
CA GLN A 163 -0.96 -16.94 5.06
C GLN A 163 -1.82 -18.09 4.56
N ALA A 164 -1.31 -19.31 4.69
CA ALA A 164 -2.04 -20.53 4.42
C ALA A 164 -1.97 -21.40 5.68
N ILE A 165 -3.12 -21.70 6.25
CA ILE A 165 -3.24 -22.50 7.47
C ILE A 165 -3.94 -23.80 7.09
N PHE A 166 -3.31 -24.91 7.43
CA PHE A 166 -3.87 -26.25 7.29
C PHE A 166 -3.87 -26.89 8.66
N GLY A 167 -4.96 -27.59 9.00
CA GLY A 167 -5.10 -28.18 10.31
C GLY A 167 -5.96 -29.43 10.29
N ILE A 168 -5.76 -30.27 11.31
CA ILE A 168 -6.68 -31.33 11.69
C ILE A 168 -7.24 -30.90 13.04
N GLN A 169 -8.56 -30.79 13.12
CA GLN A 169 -9.23 -30.36 14.34
C GLN A 169 -10.42 -31.28 14.64
N GLY A 170 -10.83 -31.28 15.90
CA GLY A 170 -11.97 -32.05 16.39
C GLY A 170 -12.27 -31.65 17.83
N ARG A 171 -13.44 -32.02 18.32
CA ARG A 171 -13.86 -31.75 19.69
C ARG A 171 -14.77 -32.86 20.20
N SER A 172 -14.73 -33.10 21.51
CA SER A 172 -15.49 -34.16 22.17
C SER A 172 -17.00 -33.94 22.05
N GLU A 173 -17.76 -35.03 22.12
CA GLU A 173 -19.23 -34.98 22.18
C GLU A 173 -19.73 -34.12 23.34
N ASN A 174 -20.74 -33.30 23.05
CA ASN A 174 -21.36 -32.45 24.05
C ASN A 174 -22.84 -32.19 23.71
N SER A 175 -23.58 -31.71 24.70
CA SER A 175 -24.93 -31.22 24.53
C SER A 175 -25.17 -29.97 25.37
N ALA A 176 -26.03 -29.10 24.87
CA ALA A 176 -26.47 -27.89 25.53
C ALA A 176 -27.97 -27.93 25.81
N ASP A 177 -28.36 -27.17 26.82
CA ASP A 177 -29.73 -26.78 27.07
C ASP A 177 -29.92 -25.42 26.37
N LEU A 178 -30.64 -25.45 25.24
CA LEU A 178 -30.92 -24.24 24.46
C LEU A 178 -32.42 -23.95 24.50
N SER A 179 -32.79 -22.96 25.30
CA SER A 179 -34.08 -22.23 25.28
C SER A 179 -35.36 -23.08 25.05
N PRO A 180 -36.21 -23.26 26.09
CA PRO A 180 -36.12 -22.68 27.43
C PRO A 180 -35.07 -23.41 28.28
N LYS A 181 -34.34 -22.65 29.10
CA LYS A 181 -33.32 -23.20 30.00
C LYS A 181 -33.97 -23.92 31.18
N ASP A 182 -34.36 -25.16 30.99
CA ASP A 182 -35.03 -26.00 31.99
C ASP A 182 -34.07 -26.96 32.72
N GLY A 183 -32.78 -26.93 32.36
CA GLY A 183 -31.72 -27.79 32.89
C GLY A 183 -31.54 -29.09 32.11
N ILE A 184 -32.35 -29.35 31.09
CA ILE A 184 -32.30 -30.55 30.26
C ILE A 184 -31.48 -30.25 29.00
N LYS A 185 -30.45 -31.06 28.77
CA LYS A 185 -29.58 -30.92 27.60
C LYS A 185 -30.15 -31.68 26.40
N GLU A 186 -31.19 -31.15 25.77
CA GLU A 186 -31.78 -31.72 24.55
C GLU A 186 -30.99 -31.42 23.26
N THR A 187 -30.11 -30.43 23.29
CA THR A 187 -29.47 -29.97 22.07
C THR A 187 -28.10 -30.62 21.87
N ILE A 188 -28.04 -31.60 20.96
CA ILE A 188 -26.81 -32.33 20.64
C ILE A 188 -25.88 -31.50 19.75
N ASP A 189 -24.59 -31.53 20.08
CA ASP A 189 -23.53 -30.94 19.28
C ASP A 189 -23.16 -31.84 18.09
N ASN A 190 -23.53 -31.40 16.88
CA ASN A 190 -23.27 -32.16 15.66
C ASN A 190 -21.85 -31.95 15.10
N GLY A 191 -21.05 -31.04 15.66
CA GLY A 191 -19.73 -30.68 15.13
C GLY A 191 -18.56 -31.35 15.83
N THR A 192 -18.77 -32.57 16.34
CA THR A 192 -17.81 -33.35 17.14
C THR A 192 -16.87 -34.21 16.30
N LYS A 193 -17.12 -34.29 14.99
CA LYS A 193 -16.31 -35.08 14.06
C LYS A 193 -14.96 -34.41 13.83
N ILE A 194 -13.91 -35.23 13.74
CA ILE A 194 -12.61 -34.78 13.26
C ILE A 194 -12.76 -34.31 11.81
N ASN A 195 -12.23 -33.12 11.51
CA ASN A 195 -12.18 -32.59 10.15
C ASN A 195 -10.80 -32.03 9.81
N VAL A 196 -10.55 -31.93 8.51
CA VAL A 196 -9.38 -31.28 7.94
C VAL A 196 -9.82 -29.90 7.47
N ILE A 197 -9.07 -28.88 7.87
CA ILE A 197 -9.36 -27.49 7.53
C ILE A 197 -8.24 -26.91 6.69
N SER A 198 -8.62 -26.09 5.73
CA SER A 198 -7.71 -25.22 4.98
C SER A 198 -8.24 -23.79 5.01
N ASN A 199 -7.37 -22.82 5.20
CA ASN A 199 -7.72 -21.41 5.08
C ASN A 199 -6.52 -20.64 4.52
N VAL A 200 -6.70 -20.10 3.32
CA VAL A 200 -5.71 -19.28 2.63
C VAL A 200 -6.23 -17.85 2.58
N GLN A 201 -5.44 -16.93 3.10
CA GLN A 201 -5.71 -15.49 3.07
C GLN A 201 -4.58 -14.79 2.34
N LEU A 202 -4.93 -14.01 1.33
CA LEU A 202 -4.02 -13.23 0.50
C LEU A 202 -4.39 -11.75 0.61
N THR A 203 -3.40 -10.88 0.68
CA THR A 203 -3.59 -9.43 0.75
C THR A 203 -2.67 -8.75 -0.26
N LEU A 204 -3.27 -8.01 -1.19
CA LEU A 204 -2.58 -7.13 -2.12
C LEU A 204 -2.60 -5.72 -1.53
N LEU A 205 -1.42 -5.18 -1.23
CA LEU A 205 -1.23 -3.82 -0.78
C LEU A 205 -0.68 -2.99 -1.94
N THR A 206 -1.54 -2.23 -2.61
CA THR A 206 -1.15 -1.33 -3.71
C THR A 206 -0.92 0.07 -3.18
N GLN A 207 0.33 0.53 -3.20
CA GLN A 207 0.72 1.86 -2.77
C GLN A 207 0.70 2.86 -3.94
N PHE A 208 -0.03 3.96 -3.76
CA PHE A 208 -0.01 5.08 -4.71
C PHE A 208 0.86 6.23 -4.18
N LYS A 209 0.93 7.32 -4.96
CA LYS A 209 1.58 8.57 -4.54
C LYS A 209 0.93 9.09 -3.24
N ASN A 210 1.67 9.90 -2.48
CA ASN A 210 1.22 10.55 -1.24
C ASN A 210 0.85 9.60 -0.09
N ARG A 211 1.55 8.46 0.03
CA ARG A 211 1.34 7.46 1.12
C ARG A 211 -0.10 6.96 1.21
N SER A 212 -0.77 6.84 0.07
CA SER A 212 -2.09 6.23 -0.02
C SER A 212 -2.00 4.79 -0.47
N PHE A 213 -2.94 3.95 -0.03
CA PHE A 213 -2.94 2.51 -0.24
C PHE A 213 -4.32 2.02 -0.63
N LEU A 214 -4.40 1.11 -1.59
CA LEU A 214 -5.55 0.23 -1.80
C LEU A 214 -5.19 -1.13 -1.20
N VAL A 215 -6.05 -1.61 -0.30
CA VAL A 215 -5.96 -2.94 0.31
C VAL A 215 -7.01 -3.81 -0.34
N THR A 216 -6.58 -4.89 -0.98
CA THR A 216 -7.44 -5.94 -1.52
C THR A 216 -7.14 -7.25 -0.81
N GLY A 217 -8.10 -7.77 -0.06
CA GLY A 217 -8.01 -9.02 0.69
C GLY A 217 -8.83 -10.11 0.01
N LEU A 218 -8.26 -11.30 -0.11
CA LEU A 218 -8.87 -12.47 -0.70
C LEU A 218 -8.74 -13.64 0.27
N GLN A 219 -9.80 -14.43 0.40
CA GLN A 219 -9.80 -15.63 1.22
C GLN A 219 -10.39 -16.81 0.46
N ALA A 220 -9.82 -17.99 0.65
CA ALA A 220 -10.42 -19.25 0.27
C ALA A 220 -10.16 -20.27 1.39
N GLY A 221 -11.22 -20.90 1.88
CA GLY A 221 -11.09 -21.88 2.94
C GLY A 221 -12.20 -22.92 2.93
N ASN A 222 -11.95 -24.01 3.62
CA ASN A 222 -12.86 -25.13 3.74
C ASN A 222 -12.73 -25.74 5.12
N GLY A 223 -13.88 -25.95 5.77
CA GLY A 223 -13.97 -26.51 7.11
C GLY A 223 -14.19 -25.45 8.19
N GLY A 224 -14.61 -25.93 9.35
CA GLY A 224 -14.91 -25.13 10.52
C GLY A 224 -15.52 -26.00 11.62
N THR A 225 -15.66 -25.46 12.82
CA THR A 225 -16.37 -26.09 13.93
C THR A 225 -17.88 -25.81 13.88
N ALA A 226 -18.32 -24.90 13.00
CA ALA A 226 -19.71 -24.49 12.83
C ALA A 226 -20.39 -25.12 11.61
N SER A 227 -21.63 -25.57 11.80
CA SER A 227 -22.62 -25.63 10.73
C SER A 227 -23.57 -24.46 10.95
N PHE A 228 -23.81 -23.63 9.93
CA PHE A 228 -24.72 -22.46 10.03
C PHE A 228 -26.14 -22.84 10.46
N ASN A 229 -26.51 -24.12 10.33
CA ASN A 229 -27.82 -24.68 10.69
C ASN A 229 -27.78 -25.57 11.94
N ALA A 230 -26.63 -25.68 12.63
CA ALA A 230 -26.51 -26.45 13.85
C ALA A 230 -26.67 -25.56 15.10
N PRO A 231 -27.00 -26.16 16.25
CA PRO A 231 -27.11 -25.42 17.50
C PRO A 231 -25.83 -24.64 17.84
N ARG A 232 -26.00 -23.44 18.42
CA ARG A 232 -24.96 -22.41 18.60
C ARG A 232 -23.86 -22.74 19.64
N ILE A 233 -23.68 -24.01 19.96
CA ILE A 233 -22.57 -24.53 20.79
C ILE A 233 -21.21 -24.26 20.09
N THR A 234 -21.24 -24.05 18.77
CA THR A 234 -20.06 -23.94 17.92
C THR A 234 -19.22 -22.67 18.18
N ASN A 235 -19.86 -21.59 18.62
CA ASN A 235 -19.18 -20.31 18.91
C ASN A 235 -18.29 -20.37 20.15
N ASP A 236 -18.53 -21.31 21.08
CA ASP A 236 -17.75 -21.46 22.31
C ASP A 236 -16.41 -22.17 22.05
N THR A 237 -16.34 -22.97 20.99
CA THR A 237 -15.17 -23.80 20.64
C THR A 237 -14.45 -23.31 19.38
N ARG A 238 -14.85 -22.17 18.84
CA ARG A 238 -14.38 -21.70 17.53
C ARG A 238 -12.88 -21.41 17.54
N LEU A 239 -12.18 -21.98 16.55
CA LEU A 239 -10.79 -21.69 16.31
C LEU A 239 -10.64 -20.50 15.34
N ALA A 240 -9.57 -19.75 15.52
CA ALA A 240 -9.44 -18.43 14.94
C ALA A 240 -9.02 -18.44 13.46
N TYR A 241 -8.45 -19.56 13.01
CA TYR A 241 -8.11 -19.80 11.61
C TYR A 241 -9.26 -20.40 10.81
N GLU A 242 -10.45 -20.55 11.40
CA GLU A 242 -11.60 -21.10 10.68
C GLU A 242 -12.21 -20.11 9.69
N GLY A 243 -12.50 -20.59 8.49
CA GLY A 243 -13.22 -19.86 7.47
C GLY A 243 -13.67 -20.82 6.38
N ASN A 244 -14.97 -21.10 6.34
CA ASN A 244 -15.52 -21.94 5.28
C ASN A 244 -16.11 -21.07 4.17
N THR A 245 -15.46 -21.11 3.01
CA THR A 245 -15.95 -20.50 1.76
C THR A 245 -16.28 -21.56 0.72
N ASP A 246 -16.40 -22.83 1.15
CA ASP A 246 -16.56 -24.01 0.29
C ASP A 246 -15.49 -24.08 -0.81
N ASN A 247 -14.25 -23.70 -0.47
CA ASN A 247 -13.12 -23.52 -1.39
C ASN A 247 -13.32 -22.47 -2.48
N SER A 248 -14.35 -21.63 -2.39
CA SER A 248 -14.54 -20.49 -3.28
C SER A 248 -13.66 -19.31 -2.87
N LEU A 249 -13.12 -18.59 -3.84
CA LEU A 249 -12.37 -17.36 -3.60
C LEU A 249 -13.35 -16.22 -3.30
N VAL A 250 -13.24 -15.61 -2.12
CA VAL A 250 -14.07 -14.47 -1.70
C VAL A 250 -13.23 -13.23 -1.42
N LEU A 251 -13.83 -12.06 -1.63
CA LEU A 251 -13.25 -10.76 -1.31
C LEU A 251 -13.52 -10.43 0.16
N THR A 252 -12.47 -10.29 0.97
CA THR A 252 -12.59 -9.94 2.40
C THR A 252 -12.36 -8.44 2.64
N ASP A 253 -11.47 -7.84 1.86
CA ASP A 253 -11.09 -6.45 2.01
C ASP A 253 -11.06 -5.77 0.64
N LEU A 254 -11.65 -4.59 0.57
CA LEU A 254 -11.52 -3.66 -0.54
C LEU A 254 -11.68 -2.27 0.04
N ASN A 255 -10.58 -1.68 0.47
CA ASN A 255 -10.58 -0.37 1.09
C ASN A 255 -9.40 0.49 0.65
N TYR A 256 -9.68 1.77 0.48
CA TYR A 256 -8.72 2.81 0.17
C TYR A 256 -8.35 3.55 1.46
N ARG A 257 -7.05 3.74 1.68
CA ARG A 257 -6.48 4.40 2.84
C ARG A 257 -5.63 5.57 2.39
N PHE A 258 -5.88 6.76 2.91
CA PHE A 258 -5.12 7.95 2.54
C PHE A 258 -4.93 8.86 3.76
N LEU A 259 -3.89 9.69 3.69
CA LEU A 259 -3.61 10.66 4.74
C LEU A 259 -4.27 12.00 4.42
N VAL A 260 -4.81 12.65 5.45
CA VAL A 260 -5.22 14.06 5.43
C VAL A 260 -4.22 14.82 6.30
N GLY A 261 -3.28 15.52 5.66
CA GLY A 261 -2.09 16.04 6.35
C GLY A 261 -1.18 14.90 6.83
N ASP A 262 -0.51 15.09 7.98
CA ASP A 262 0.52 14.15 8.44
C ASP A 262 0.07 13.23 9.61
N LYS A 263 -1.10 13.49 10.19
CA LYS A 263 -1.53 12.87 11.46
C LYS A 263 -2.86 12.13 11.37
N VAL A 264 -3.60 12.30 10.29
CA VAL A 264 -4.94 11.73 10.12
C VAL A 264 -4.90 10.75 8.95
N ALA A 265 -5.25 9.50 9.21
CA ALA A 265 -5.53 8.52 8.17
C ALA A 265 -7.05 8.32 8.05
N VAL A 266 -7.53 8.29 6.82
CA VAL A 266 -8.92 7.97 6.48
C VAL A 266 -8.93 6.63 5.76
N ILE A 267 -9.88 5.78 6.12
CA ILE A 267 -10.11 4.46 5.54
C ILE A 267 -11.53 4.44 4.99
N VAL A 268 -11.72 4.12 3.72
CA VAL A 268 -13.05 4.03 3.12
C VAL A 268 -13.11 2.85 2.19
N GLY A 269 -14.21 2.11 2.23
CA GLY A 269 -14.37 0.98 1.33
C GLY A 269 -15.62 0.13 1.60
N PRO A 270 -16.07 -0.62 0.58
CA PRO A 270 -17.20 -1.54 0.71
C PRO A 270 -16.87 -2.82 1.49
N ALA A 271 -15.61 -3.18 1.67
CA ALA A 271 -15.19 -4.41 2.36
C ALA A 271 -13.95 -4.18 3.25
N GLY A 272 -13.91 -4.85 4.40
CA GLY A 272 -12.80 -4.78 5.37
C GLY A 272 -12.74 -3.52 6.22
N VAL A 273 -13.81 -2.72 6.28
CA VAL A 273 -13.88 -1.49 7.10
C VAL A 273 -14.78 -1.73 8.32
N ASN A 274 -14.17 -2.10 9.44
CA ASN A 274 -14.83 -2.42 10.71
C ASN A 274 -13.88 -2.14 11.89
N PRO A 275 -14.32 -2.26 13.15
CA PRO A 275 -13.47 -1.98 14.31
C PRO A 275 -12.21 -2.86 14.35
N ILE A 276 -12.32 -4.16 14.03
CA ILE A 276 -11.16 -5.08 14.03
C ILE A 276 -10.06 -4.58 13.08
N ASN A 277 -10.41 -4.12 11.89
CA ASN A 277 -9.43 -3.72 10.87
C ASN A 277 -9.00 -2.24 10.97
N THR A 278 -9.77 -1.42 11.67
CA THR A 278 -9.52 0.03 11.82
C THR A 278 -8.78 0.36 13.12
N PHE A 279 -9.10 -0.36 14.20
CA PHE A 279 -8.56 -0.08 15.53
C PHE A 279 -7.21 -0.76 15.75
N ARG A 280 -6.21 0.03 16.15
CA ARG A 280 -4.88 -0.46 16.47
C ARG A 280 -4.93 -1.38 17.70
N GLY A 281 -4.46 -2.62 17.59
CA GLY A 281 -4.35 -3.54 18.74
C GLY A 281 -3.32 -3.07 19.77
N ALA A 282 -3.65 -3.20 21.06
CA ALA A 282 -2.68 -2.99 22.15
C ALA A 282 -1.78 -4.21 22.34
N ASN A 283 -2.24 -5.41 21.97
CA ASN A 283 -1.40 -6.60 21.88
C ASN A 283 -0.94 -6.79 20.42
N ARG A 284 0.30 -7.24 20.22
CA ARG A 284 0.88 -7.49 18.90
C ARG A 284 0.64 -8.92 18.40
N ILE A 285 0.13 -9.79 19.26
CA ILE A 285 -0.07 -11.23 19.03
C ILE A 285 -1.57 -11.52 19.06
N GLU A 286 -2.27 -11.13 17.99
CA GLU A 286 -3.74 -11.14 17.92
C GLU A 286 -4.29 -11.80 16.62
N SER A 287 -3.45 -12.51 15.85
CA SER A 287 -3.82 -13.08 14.53
C SER A 287 -3.80 -14.61 14.51
N ALA A 288 -4.52 -15.24 13.57
CA ALA A 288 -4.67 -16.68 13.49
C ALA A 288 -3.35 -17.41 13.18
N GLY A 289 -2.46 -16.77 12.41
CA GLY A 289 -1.15 -17.36 12.05
C GLY A 289 -0.02 -17.06 13.04
N LYS A 290 -0.24 -16.18 14.02
CA LYS A 290 0.83 -15.74 14.95
C LYS A 290 0.41 -15.69 16.42
N GLY A 291 -0.87 -15.84 16.73
CA GLY A 291 -1.45 -15.71 18.07
C GLY A 291 -2.24 -16.94 18.49
N PRO A 292 -3.15 -16.79 19.47
CA PRO A 292 -3.84 -17.94 20.04
C PRO A 292 -4.76 -18.60 19.03
N ILE A 293 -4.86 -19.93 19.11
CA ILE A 293 -5.73 -20.74 18.25
C ILE A 293 -7.22 -20.50 18.52
N SER A 294 -7.58 -20.08 19.73
CA SER A 294 -8.98 -19.76 20.08
C SER A 294 -9.37 -18.41 19.48
N ALA A 295 -10.50 -18.37 18.77
CA ALA A 295 -11.04 -17.12 18.23
C ALA A 295 -11.35 -16.10 19.33
N PHE A 296 -11.80 -16.57 20.50
CA PHE A 296 -12.09 -15.73 21.66
C PHE A 296 -10.84 -15.01 22.16
N ALA A 297 -9.68 -15.68 22.13
CA ALA A 297 -8.46 -15.18 22.73
C ALA A 297 -7.72 -14.11 21.91
N GLN A 298 -8.05 -13.94 20.62
CA GLN A 298 -7.31 -13.05 19.73
C GLN A 298 -7.41 -11.58 20.09
N ARG A 299 -8.65 -11.09 20.22
CA ARG A 299 -8.98 -9.71 20.59
C ARG A 299 -10.28 -9.74 21.36
N ASN A 300 -10.56 -8.66 22.08
CA ASN A 300 -11.85 -8.52 22.74
C ASN A 300 -13.00 -8.68 21.71
N PRO A 301 -13.87 -9.71 21.86
CA PRO A 301 -14.96 -10.00 20.94
C PRO A 301 -15.93 -8.84 20.67
N ILE A 302 -16.00 -7.84 21.57
CA ILE A 302 -16.85 -6.67 21.33
C ILE A 302 -16.47 -5.91 20.05
N LEU A 303 -15.23 -6.04 19.56
CA LEU A 303 -14.76 -5.39 18.34
C LEU A 303 -15.38 -5.99 17.07
N ALA A 304 -15.89 -7.22 17.13
CA ALA A 304 -16.61 -7.85 16.02
C ALA A 304 -18.09 -7.44 15.94
N ILE A 305 -18.63 -6.81 16.99
CA ILE A 305 -20.06 -6.45 17.08
C ILE A 305 -20.47 -5.58 15.87
N GLY A 306 -21.62 -5.93 15.30
CA GLY A 306 -22.24 -5.27 14.15
C GLY A 306 -22.01 -5.99 12.82
N ASN A 307 -21.09 -6.97 12.76
CA ASN A 307 -20.72 -7.71 11.54
C ASN A 307 -20.51 -6.78 10.33
N GLY A 308 -19.83 -5.66 10.60
CA GLY A 308 -19.61 -4.61 9.62
C GLY A 308 -18.65 -5.05 8.53
N THR A 309 -19.04 -4.83 7.27
CA THR A 309 -18.21 -5.17 6.11
C THR A 309 -17.62 -3.93 5.45
N GLY A 310 -18.39 -2.85 5.32
CA GLY A 310 -17.94 -1.63 4.64
C GLY A 310 -18.41 -0.35 5.32
N GLY A 311 -17.68 0.74 5.09
CA GLY A 311 -17.96 2.03 5.70
C GLY A 311 -16.78 2.99 5.66
N LEU A 312 -16.67 3.80 6.72
CA LEU A 312 -15.67 4.87 6.87
C LEU A 312 -14.97 4.73 8.23
N GLY A 313 -13.65 4.70 8.20
CA GLY A 313 -12.76 4.68 9.36
C GLY A 313 -11.85 5.89 9.38
N PHE A 314 -11.41 6.25 10.58
CA PHE A 314 -10.52 7.36 10.85
C PHE A 314 -9.53 6.96 11.93
N ASP A 315 -8.26 7.34 11.75
CA ASP A 315 -7.19 7.14 12.72
C ASP A 315 -6.37 8.43 12.85
N TRP A 316 -6.51 9.10 14.00
CA TRP A 316 -5.80 10.33 14.30
C TRP A 316 -4.73 10.10 15.35
N GLN A 317 -3.49 10.21 14.89
CA GLN A 317 -2.32 10.20 15.74
C GLN A 317 -2.08 11.60 16.32
N MET A 318 -2.74 11.90 17.45
CA MET A 318 -2.60 13.18 18.15
C MET A 318 -1.13 13.48 18.48
N ASN A 319 -0.42 12.48 19.00
CA ASN A 319 1.02 12.50 19.26
C ASN A 319 1.62 11.07 19.21
N LYS A 320 2.89 10.91 19.61
CA LYS A 320 3.59 9.60 19.57
C LYS A 320 3.00 8.54 20.52
N ARG A 321 2.21 8.94 21.51
CA ARG A 321 1.69 8.11 22.61
C ARG A 321 0.18 8.04 22.67
N ILE A 322 -0.54 8.93 21.98
CA ILE A 322 -2.00 9.01 22.01
C ILE A 322 -2.52 8.99 20.57
N SER A 323 -3.47 8.11 20.30
CA SER A 323 -4.23 8.09 19.05
C SER A 323 -5.72 7.85 19.32
N LEU A 324 -6.56 8.52 18.56
CA LEU A 324 -8.01 8.34 18.57
C LEU A 324 -8.44 7.73 17.23
N GLN A 325 -9.09 6.57 17.29
CA GLN A 325 -9.71 5.93 16.13
C GLN A 325 -11.22 5.99 16.22
N ALA A 326 -11.87 6.10 15.06
CA ALA A 326 -13.31 5.99 14.94
C ALA A 326 -13.67 5.21 13.68
N VAL A 327 -14.81 4.53 13.69
CA VAL A 327 -15.30 3.80 12.53
C VAL A 327 -16.81 3.80 12.51
N TYR A 328 -17.38 3.98 11.33
CA TYR A 328 -18.77 3.66 11.01
C TYR A 328 -18.76 2.52 10.00
N THR A 329 -19.54 1.48 10.25
CA THR A 329 -19.61 0.31 9.38
C THR A 329 -21.05 -0.19 9.24
N ALA A 330 -21.40 -0.62 8.04
CA ALA A 330 -22.67 -1.26 7.74
C ALA A 330 -22.46 -2.76 7.48
N SER A 331 -23.43 -3.57 7.89
CA SER A 331 -23.40 -5.03 7.69
C SER A 331 -23.57 -5.41 6.22
N LYS A 332 -24.46 -4.70 5.51
CA LYS A 332 -24.82 -4.96 4.10
C LYS A 332 -24.74 -3.67 3.25
N PRO A 333 -23.55 -3.07 3.08
CA PRO A 333 -23.41 -1.75 2.46
C PRO A 333 -23.79 -1.71 0.98
N ALA A 334 -23.71 -2.84 0.26
CA ALA A 334 -24.01 -2.93 -1.17
C ALA A 334 -25.48 -3.30 -1.49
N ASP A 335 -26.28 -3.67 -0.48
CA ASP A 335 -27.65 -4.13 -0.66
C ASP A 335 -28.63 -2.93 -0.56
N SER A 336 -29.50 -2.78 -1.55
CA SER A 336 -30.48 -1.69 -1.64
C SER A 336 -31.87 -2.06 -1.14
N SER A 337 -32.06 -3.28 -0.64
CA SER A 337 -33.31 -3.75 -0.07
C SER A 337 -33.67 -3.01 1.24
N GLN A 338 -34.92 -3.18 1.66
CA GLN A 338 -35.38 -2.63 2.94
C GLN A 338 -34.57 -3.23 4.09
N ASN A 339 -34.22 -2.40 5.09
CA ASN A 339 -33.39 -2.79 6.23
C ASN A 339 -31.94 -3.20 5.86
N ALA A 340 -31.43 -2.69 4.74
CA ALA A 340 -30.07 -2.88 4.28
C ALA A 340 -29.41 -1.55 3.85
N GLY A 341 -28.23 -1.63 3.25
CA GLY A 341 -27.49 -0.47 2.75
C GLY A 341 -26.67 0.23 3.83
N LEU A 342 -26.18 1.42 3.50
CA LEU A 342 -25.20 2.12 4.33
C LEU A 342 -25.78 2.66 5.64
N PHE A 343 -27.07 3.07 5.67
CA PHE A 343 -27.67 3.76 6.82
C PHE A 343 -28.99 3.16 7.33
N ASN A 344 -29.65 2.31 6.53
CA ASN A 344 -30.99 1.79 6.84
C ASN A 344 -30.97 0.34 7.36
N GLY A 345 -29.80 -0.32 7.37
CA GLY A 345 -29.64 -1.67 7.86
C GLY A 345 -28.85 -1.78 9.16
N GLY A 346 -28.47 -3.02 9.50
CA GLY A 346 -27.61 -3.28 10.63
C GLY A 346 -26.27 -2.55 10.47
N ASN A 347 -25.86 -1.81 11.49
CA ASN A 347 -24.69 -0.94 11.47
C ASN A 347 -24.02 -0.92 12.85
N ALA A 348 -22.76 -0.51 12.87
CA ALA A 348 -22.03 -0.24 14.10
C ALA A 348 -21.17 1.01 13.95
N THR A 349 -21.11 1.79 15.04
CA THR A 349 -20.21 2.92 15.21
C THR A 349 -19.29 2.62 16.37
N GLY A 350 -17.99 2.76 16.16
CA GLY A 350 -16.99 2.52 17.17
C GLY A 350 -16.07 3.72 17.38
N VAL A 351 -15.59 3.88 18.60
CA VAL A 351 -14.47 4.77 18.94
C VAL A 351 -13.47 4.00 19.81
N GLN A 352 -12.17 4.20 19.55
CA GLN A 352 -11.08 3.67 20.36
C GLN A 352 -10.08 4.77 20.71
N LEU A 353 -9.74 4.88 21.99
CA LEU A 353 -8.63 5.68 22.48
C LEU A 353 -7.46 4.74 22.82
N ASN A 354 -6.35 4.90 22.10
CA ASN A 354 -5.10 4.22 22.43
C ASN A 354 -4.14 5.17 23.13
N PHE A 355 -3.52 4.66 24.20
CA PHE A 355 -2.59 5.40 25.03
C PHE A 355 -1.41 4.52 25.45
N ALA A 356 -0.20 4.98 25.16
CA ALA A 356 1.06 4.36 25.53
C ALA A 356 1.82 5.23 26.56
N PRO A 357 1.54 5.11 27.88
CA PRO A 357 2.16 5.94 28.92
C PRO A 357 3.68 5.77 28.97
N THR A 358 4.20 4.60 28.61
CA THR A 358 5.62 4.27 28.50
C THR A 358 5.87 3.54 27.17
N ASN A 359 7.13 3.24 26.84
CA ASN A 359 7.46 2.50 25.62
C ASN A 359 7.13 0.99 25.72
N ASN A 360 6.75 0.51 26.91
CA ASN A 360 6.50 -0.89 27.22
C ASN A 360 5.08 -1.16 27.73
N ILE A 361 4.22 -0.14 27.81
CA ILE A 361 2.82 -0.28 28.22
C ILE A 361 1.95 0.30 27.13
N ASP A 362 1.02 -0.50 26.63
CA ASP A 362 0.01 -0.13 25.65
C ASP A 362 -1.38 -0.36 26.25
N LEU A 363 -2.22 0.68 26.22
CA LEU A 363 -3.60 0.65 26.69
C LEU A 363 -4.55 1.03 25.55
N ALA A 364 -5.71 0.38 25.49
CA ALA A 364 -6.80 0.72 24.58
C ALA A 364 -8.12 0.75 25.33
N LEU A 365 -8.93 1.78 25.10
CA LEU A 365 -10.31 1.91 25.59
C LEU A 365 -11.25 2.04 24.40
N ASN A 366 -12.28 1.21 24.36
CA ASN A 366 -13.14 1.02 23.19
C ASN A 366 -14.60 1.18 23.58
N TYR A 367 -15.37 1.82 22.71
CA TYR A 367 -16.83 1.86 22.78
C TYR A 367 -17.41 1.56 21.40
N ILE A 368 -18.36 0.62 21.33
CA ILE A 368 -19.10 0.29 20.12
C ILE A 368 -20.59 0.44 20.41
N ASN A 369 -21.28 1.23 19.58
CA ASN A 369 -22.73 1.24 19.50
C ASN A 369 -23.16 0.50 18.24
N SER A 370 -24.09 -0.44 18.35
CA SER A 370 -24.53 -1.26 17.23
C SER A 370 -26.03 -1.38 17.18
N TYR A 371 -26.56 -1.38 15.96
CA TYR A 371 -27.93 -1.74 15.66
C TYR A 371 -27.94 -2.98 14.76
N SER A 372 -28.72 -3.98 15.14
CA SER A 372 -28.92 -5.22 14.40
C SER A 372 -30.39 -5.39 14.09
N THR A 373 -30.73 -5.73 12.85
CA THR A 373 -32.12 -5.96 12.42
C THR A 373 -32.60 -7.38 12.74
N THR A 374 -31.69 -8.25 13.16
CA THR A 374 -31.88 -9.70 13.25
C THR A 374 -31.51 -10.27 14.62
N GLY A 375 -31.27 -9.44 15.62
CA GLY A 375 -31.02 -9.89 16.99
C GLY A 375 -29.61 -10.44 17.25
N PHE A 376 -28.78 -10.49 16.21
CA PHE A 376 -27.39 -10.92 16.30
C PHE A 376 -26.46 -9.80 16.76
N LEU A 377 -25.51 -10.11 17.65
CA LEU A 377 -24.41 -9.19 17.96
C LEU A 377 -23.39 -9.17 16.84
N GLY A 378 -23.09 -10.33 16.24
CA GLY A 378 -22.01 -10.53 15.29
C GLY A 378 -20.62 -10.71 15.94
N THR A 379 -20.52 -11.13 17.20
CA THR A 379 -19.22 -11.37 17.85
C THR A 379 -18.48 -12.57 17.27
N GLY A 380 -19.20 -13.56 16.72
CA GLY A 380 -18.64 -14.79 16.16
C GLY A 380 -17.96 -15.70 17.19
N VAL A 381 -18.14 -15.44 18.49
CA VAL A 381 -17.72 -16.25 19.64
C VAL A 381 -18.69 -16.04 20.81
N GLY A 382 -18.88 -17.07 21.62
CA GLY A 382 -19.87 -17.07 22.71
C GLY A 382 -21.32 -16.84 22.25
N ASP A 383 -22.12 -16.31 23.17
CA ASP A 383 -23.53 -15.97 22.95
C ASP A 383 -23.69 -14.81 21.97
N ASP A 384 -24.05 -15.14 20.73
CA ASP A 384 -24.11 -14.18 19.62
C ASP A 384 -25.55 -13.81 19.19
N LEU A 385 -26.55 -14.54 19.69
CA LEU A 385 -27.97 -14.28 19.45
C LEU A 385 -28.68 -14.03 20.79
N LEU A 386 -28.95 -12.77 21.12
CA LEU A 386 -29.56 -12.40 22.40
C LEU A 386 -31.06 -12.13 22.32
N ALA A 387 -31.60 -12.04 21.10
CA ALA A 387 -33.01 -11.82 20.86
C ALA A 387 -33.53 -12.83 19.82
N TYR A 388 -34.18 -13.89 20.31
CA TYR A 388 -34.77 -14.94 19.49
C TYR A 388 -36.24 -15.12 19.86
N THR A 389 -37.11 -15.14 18.85
CA THR A 389 -38.45 -15.73 18.99
C THR A 389 -38.54 -16.95 18.07
N PRO A 390 -39.27 -18.01 18.43
CA PRO A 390 -39.35 -19.25 17.64
C PRO A 390 -39.79 -19.05 16.17
N THR A 391 -40.38 -17.91 15.85
CA THR A 391 -40.90 -17.58 14.51
C THR A 391 -40.23 -16.36 13.86
N SER A 392 -39.41 -15.59 14.57
CA SER A 392 -38.75 -14.40 14.02
C SER A 392 -37.53 -13.94 14.82
N THR A 393 -36.64 -13.20 14.15
CA THR A 393 -35.59 -12.43 14.83
C THR A 393 -36.10 -11.03 15.16
N SER A 394 -35.67 -10.47 16.30
CA SER A 394 -36.08 -9.13 16.74
C SER A 394 -34.90 -8.14 16.61
N PRO A 395 -35.16 -6.85 16.32
CA PRO A 395 -34.10 -5.87 16.29
C PRO A 395 -33.42 -5.75 17.66
N LEU A 396 -32.12 -5.44 17.67
CA LEU A 396 -31.29 -5.33 18.87
C LEU A 396 -30.41 -4.10 18.77
N THR A 397 -30.46 -3.25 19.79
CA THR A 397 -29.48 -2.19 20.00
C THR A 397 -28.52 -2.61 21.10
N THR A 398 -27.22 -2.46 20.85
CA THR A 398 -26.16 -2.88 21.77
C THR A 398 -25.18 -1.75 22.01
N ASP A 399 -24.91 -1.48 23.28
CA ASP A 399 -23.81 -0.64 23.73
C ASP A 399 -22.72 -1.55 24.32
N ALA A 400 -21.50 -1.46 23.80
CA ALA A 400 -20.38 -2.29 24.21
C ALA A 400 -19.18 -1.43 24.61
N PHE A 401 -18.62 -1.74 25.78
CA PHE A 401 -17.47 -1.06 26.38
C PHE A 401 -16.36 -2.08 26.55
N GLY A 402 -15.13 -1.70 26.27
CA GLY A 402 -14.00 -2.58 26.53
C GLY A 402 -12.70 -1.85 26.78
N ALA A 403 -11.79 -2.60 27.38
CA ALA A 403 -10.44 -2.16 27.66
C ALA A 403 -9.45 -3.28 27.36
N THR A 404 -8.28 -2.92 26.88
CA THR A 404 -7.14 -3.82 26.71
C THR A 404 -5.92 -3.18 27.35
N ALA A 405 -5.15 -3.97 28.08
CA ALA A 405 -3.86 -3.57 28.61
C ALA A 405 -2.79 -4.60 28.23
N SER A 406 -1.63 -4.12 27.79
CA SER A 406 -0.48 -4.92 27.44
C SER A 406 0.77 -4.30 28.05
N TRP A 407 1.56 -5.11 28.75
CA TRP A 407 2.80 -4.71 29.39
C TRP A 407 3.93 -5.64 28.97
N GLN A 408 4.88 -5.10 28.22
CA GLN A 408 6.14 -5.75 27.91
C GLN A 408 7.05 -5.66 29.14
N VAL A 409 7.02 -6.70 29.97
CA VAL A 409 7.84 -6.83 31.17
C VAL A 409 9.32 -6.85 30.81
N ASN A 410 9.66 -7.60 29.75
CA ASN A 410 10.99 -7.63 29.14
C ASN A 410 10.87 -8.04 27.65
N PRO A 411 11.95 -8.01 26.85
CA PRO A 411 11.87 -8.36 25.42
C PRO A 411 11.26 -9.73 25.10
N LYS A 412 11.35 -10.70 26.02
CA LYS A 412 10.87 -12.09 25.86
C LYS A 412 9.52 -12.37 26.51
N LEU A 413 8.97 -11.44 27.29
CA LEU A 413 7.73 -11.64 28.05
C LEU A 413 6.85 -10.41 28.00
N THR A 414 5.65 -10.58 27.47
CA THR A 414 4.57 -9.60 27.55
C THR A 414 3.40 -10.21 28.32
N ILE A 415 2.85 -9.45 29.26
CA ILE A 415 1.69 -9.83 30.06
C ILE A 415 0.58 -8.85 29.74
N GLY A 416 -0.66 -9.32 29.65
CA GLY A 416 -1.77 -8.43 29.43
C GLY A 416 -3.11 -9.11 29.55
N GLY A 417 -4.14 -8.39 29.13
CA GLY A 417 -5.49 -8.87 29.11
C GLY A 417 -6.44 -7.85 28.52
N TRP A 418 -7.66 -8.29 28.30
CA TRP A 418 -8.75 -7.43 27.88
C TRP A 418 -10.03 -7.82 28.61
N GLY A 419 -10.93 -6.86 28.73
CA GLY A 419 -12.25 -7.03 29.34
C GLY A 419 -13.29 -6.25 28.54
N GLY A 420 -14.49 -6.79 28.45
CA GLY A 420 -15.63 -6.18 27.78
C GLY A 420 -16.91 -6.34 28.59
N PHE A 421 -17.78 -5.35 28.40
CA PHE A 421 -19.13 -5.30 28.95
C PHE A 421 -20.07 -4.85 27.86
N THR A 422 -21.17 -5.57 27.66
CA THR A 422 -22.21 -5.19 26.71
C THR A 422 -23.55 -5.08 27.40
N THR A 423 -24.37 -4.14 26.94
CA THR A 423 -25.79 -4.07 27.27
C THR A 423 -26.59 -3.99 26.00
N SER A 424 -27.50 -4.95 25.84
CA SER A 424 -28.30 -5.13 24.65
C SER A 424 -29.77 -5.04 25.01
N ARG A 425 -30.55 -4.34 24.19
CA ARG A 425 -31.99 -4.15 24.39
C ARG A 425 -32.74 -4.24 23.07
N ILE A 426 -33.96 -4.75 23.12
CA ILE A 426 -34.86 -4.76 21.98
C ILE A 426 -35.62 -3.41 21.98
N PRO A 427 -35.52 -2.58 20.92
CA PRO A 427 -36.22 -1.31 20.86
C PRO A 427 -37.74 -1.49 21.08
N GLY A 428 -38.31 -0.69 21.98
CA GLY A 428 -39.74 -0.73 22.30
C GLY A 428 -40.17 -1.85 23.26
N GLN A 429 -39.26 -2.70 23.73
CA GLN A 429 -39.53 -3.74 24.72
C GLN A 429 -38.88 -3.41 26.07
N SER A 430 -39.47 -3.92 27.16
CA SER A 430 -38.85 -3.83 28.49
C SER A 430 -37.80 -4.93 28.68
N GLY A 431 -36.69 -4.58 29.32
CA GLY A 431 -35.62 -5.53 29.67
C GLY A 431 -34.31 -5.27 28.93
N SER A 432 -33.24 -5.88 29.42
CA SER A 432 -31.91 -5.79 28.82
C SER A 432 -31.12 -7.07 29.09
N VAL A 433 -30.33 -7.50 28.12
CA VAL A 433 -29.31 -8.54 28.32
C VAL A 433 -27.98 -7.85 28.57
N LYS A 434 -27.23 -8.33 29.57
CA LYS A 434 -25.90 -7.84 29.90
C LYS A 434 -24.91 -8.98 29.79
N THR A 435 -23.85 -8.78 29.02
CA THR A 435 -22.79 -9.78 28.85
C THR A 435 -21.47 -9.22 29.35
N ASN A 436 -20.69 -10.05 30.03
CA ASN A 436 -19.34 -9.73 30.48
C ASN A 436 -18.39 -10.75 29.88
N ASN A 437 -17.24 -10.31 29.40
CA ASN A 437 -16.18 -11.17 28.89
C ASN A 437 -14.82 -10.61 29.31
N TRP A 438 -13.87 -11.49 29.55
CA TRP A 438 -12.51 -11.09 29.88
C TRP A 438 -11.53 -12.20 29.57
N MET A 439 -10.26 -11.83 29.45
CA MET A 439 -9.17 -12.76 29.23
C MET A 439 -7.87 -12.13 29.72
N ALA A 440 -6.96 -12.97 30.21
CA ALA A 440 -5.58 -12.61 30.50
C ALA A 440 -4.64 -13.49 29.66
N PHE A 441 -3.49 -12.95 29.29
CA PHE A 441 -2.52 -13.65 28.45
C PHE A 441 -1.07 -13.43 28.90
N LEU A 442 -0.25 -14.39 28.51
CA LEU A 442 1.21 -14.34 28.55
C LEU A 442 1.72 -14.63 27.15
N ASN A 443 2.52 -13.72 26.63
CA ASN A 443 3.10 -13.79 25.29
C ASN A 443 4.62 -13.95 25.40
N PHE A 444 5.14 -14.94 24.69
CA PHE A 444 6.56 -15.25 24.59
C PHE A 444 6.98 -15.14 23.12
N PRO A 445 7.45 -13.96 22.66
CA PRO A 445 7.66 -13.70 21.23
C PRO A 445 8.75 -14.55 20.57
N ASP A 446 9.69 -15.08 21.36
CA ASP A 446 10.91 -15.76 20.90
C ASP A 446 11.02 -17.20 21.44
N LEU A 447 9.90 -17.91 21.64
CA LEU A 447 9.89 -19.32 22.03
C LEU A 447 10.03 -20.27 20.85
#